data_AF-A0A1H1FZS7-F1
#
_entry.id   AF-A0A1H1FZS7-F1
#
_cell.length_a   1.000
_cell.length_b   1.000
_cell.length_c   1.000
_cell.angle_alpha   90.00
_cell.angle_beta   90.00
_cell.angle_gamma   90.00
#
_symmetry.space_group_name_H-M   'P 1'
#
loop_
_entity.id
_entity.type
_entity.pdbx_description
1 polymer ?
#
loop_
_entity_poly.entity_id
_entity_poly.type
_entity_poly.pdbx_seq_one_letter_code
_entity_poly.pdbx_strand_id
1 'polypeptide(L)'
;MPPERLRSIVPMFGGATSYVGTLEAIIEYVDEQHPTTDELVGWHRGSFARVSSQDSIMRRVEYLEDVGFLATSDDRWVLGPEGERYAADPTTETLLELMCRRNVGLRSLLYALSVGPMTIEEIGCQQLETHPELGWNPENPDMALQRVNWLRSLGLVEKDGEQYVLSDEGRQFTDTAVEAWADSEVEITSTTANPMTAGTYETAVEARAIDPEFRATALARFDRTCPISGVDHPGLLDVAHVLSWSDYPEYRADLSNVLPLSKTHHAAFDRELFTIDQDYRLRVNPDFDTESDLLQRTIVDQAGEQLPLPDGSVDTDYVVKHNAALEWV
;
A
#
# COMPACT_ATOMS: atom_id res chain seq x y z
N MET A 1 7.36 18.22 -11.79
CA MET A 1 7.00 16.81 -11.60
C MET A 1 7.18 16.52 -10.12
N PRO A 2 6.24 15.88 -9.44
CA PRO A 2 6.52 15.37 -8.11
C PRO A 2 7.77 14.47 -8.20
N PRO A 3 8.64 14.49 -7.18
CA PRO A 3 9.81 13.61 -7.18
C PRO A 3 9.36 12.16 -7.33
N GLU A 4 10.01 11.42 -8.21
CA GLU A 4 9.73 10.00 -8.42
C GLU A 4 9.97 9.25 -7.09
N ARG A 5 9.02 8.39 -6.70
CA ARG A 5 9.15 7.59 -5.48
C ARG A 5 10.31 6.62 -5.61
N LEU A 6 11.06 6.45 -4.53
CA LEU A 6 12.23 5.60 -4.47
C LEU A 6 11.83 4.12 -4.54
N ARG A 7 12.42 3.41 -5.50
CA ARG A 7 12.23 1.97 -5.67
C ARG A 7 13.17 1.16 -4.78
N SER A 8 14.28 1.75 -4.36
CA SER A 8 15.23 1.17 -3.42
C SER A 8 15.11 1.84 -2.06
N ILE A 9 15.04 1.04 -1.01
CA ILE A 9 15.06 1.50 0.38
C ILE A 9 16.38 1.05 0.99
N VAL A 10 17.05 1.85 1.82
CA VAL A 10 18.35 1.47 2.39
C VAL A 10 18.21 1.11 3.87
N PRO A 11 18.81 0.01 4.34
CA PRO A 11 18.77 -0.36 5.76
C PRO A 11 19.67 0.56 6.57
N MET A 12 19.22 0.96 7.76
CA MET A 12 20.06 1.72 8.69
C MET A 12 20.94 0.81 9.55
N PHE A 13 21.89 1.40 10.26
CA PHE A 13 22.76 0.66 11.17
C PHE A 13 21.99 0.19 12.43
N GLY A 14 22.60 -0.66 13.25
CA GLY A 14 22.02 -1.09 14.54
C GLY A 14 21.11 -2.33 14.48
N GLY A 15 20.84 -2.89 13.30
CA GLY A 15 20.04 -4.11 13.14
C GLY A 15 18.57 -3.83 12.79
N ALA A 16 17.81 -4.91 12.57
CA ALA A 16 16.50 -4.86 11.91
C ALA A 16 15.40 -4.04 12.60
N THR A 17 15.56 -3.71 13.89
CA THR A 17 14.56 -2.95 14.68
C THR A 17 15.12 -1.62 15.19
N SER A 18 16.28 -1.18 14.67
CA SER A 18 17.01 0.00 15.16
C SER A 18 17.10 1.10 14.10
N TYR A 19 16.36 0.97 12.99
CA TYR A 19 16.48 1.90 11.86
C TYR A 19 15.96 3.29 12.21
N VAL A 20 14.80 3.37 12.87
CA VAL A 20 14.19 4.61 13.32
C VAL A 20 15.11 5.32 14.32
N GLY A 21 15.58 4.63 15.37
CA GLY A 21 16.51 5.24 16.32
C GLY A 21 17.85 5.68 15.70
N THR A 22 18.31 5.01 14.64
CA THR A 22 19.49 5.43 13.88
C THR A 22 19.21 6.69 13.05
N LEU A 23 18.05 6.76 12.41
CA LEU A 23 17.59 7.94 11.67
C LEU A 23 17.50 9.15 12.61
N GLU A 24 16.84 8.98 13.75
CA GLU A 24 16.67 10.04 14.76
C GLU A 24 18.02 10.58 15.22
N ALA A 25 18.98 9.71 15.54
CA ALA A 25 20.32 10.13 15.94
C ALA A 25 21.08 10.89 14.83
N ILE A 26 20.86 10.53 13.56
CA ILE A 26 21.45 11.25 12.42
C ILE A 26 20.82 12.63 12.28
N ILE A 27 19.48 12.71 12.36
CA ILE A 27 18.73 13.98 12.26
C ILE A 27 19.17 14.93 13.38
N GLU A 28 19.20 14.46 14.62
CA GLU A 28 19.65 15.25 15.79
C GLU A 28 21.07 15.79 15.57
N TYR A 29 22.01 14.93 15.16
CA TYR A 29 23.40 15.35 14.93
C TYR A 29 23.53 16.37 13.79
N VAL A 30 22.81 16.18 12.68
CA VAL A 30 22.87 17.09 11.54
C VAL A 30 22.25 18.44 11.87
N ASP A 31 21.10 18.44 12.54
CA ASP A 31 20.41 19.66 12.97
C ASP A 31 21.25 20.50 13.94
N GLU A 32 21.93 19.85 14.87
CA GLU A 32 22.76 20.57 15.84
C GLU A 32 24.10 21.06 15.25
N GLN A 33 24.76 20.24 14.43
CA GLN A 33 26.18 20.43 14.11
C GLN A 33 26.44 20.96 12.70
N HIS A 34 25.47 20.82 11.79
CA HIS A 34 25.62 21.18 10.37
C HIS A 34 26.96 20.66 9.77
N PRO A 35 27.23 19.34 9.86
CA PRO A 35 28.57 18.79 9.69
C PRO A 35 29.02 18.81 8.22
N THR A 36 30.33 18.89 8.00
CA THR A 36 30.93 18.48 6.73
C THR A 36 30.79 16.96 6.53
N THR A 37 30.99 16.47 5.30
CA THR A 37 30.96 15.03 5.01
C THR A 37 31.96 14.24 5.86
N ASP A 38 33.17 14.76 6.08
CA ASP A 38 34.19 14.08 6.89
C ASP A 38 33.79 14.01 8.37
N GLU A 39 33.18 15.07 8.91
CA GLU A 39 32.65 15.09 10.28
C GLU A 39 31.47 14.13 10.43
N LEU A 40 30.56 14.07 9.46
CA LEU A 40 29.43 13.14 9.47
C LEU A 40 29.90 11.67 9.40
N VAL A 41 30.86 11.37 8.54
CA VAL A 41 31.49 10.03 8.45
C VAL A 41 32.23 9.70 9.75
N GLY A 42 32.94 10.67 10.33
CA GLY A 42 33.62 10.53 11.63
C GLY A 42 32.64 10.20 12.76
N TRP A 43 31.52 10.92 12.82
CA TRP A 43 30.46 10.68 13.79
C TRP A 43 29.88 9.27 13.66
N HIS A 44 29.54 8.81 12.44
CA HIS A 44 29.03 7.45 12.23
C HIS A 44 29.98 6.35 12.75
N ARG A 45 31.29 6.52 12.52
CA ARG A 45 32.31 5.57 13.01
C ARG A 45 32.43 5.56 14.54
N GLY A 46 32.19 6.70 15.18
CA GLY A 46 32.19 6.84 16.64
C GLY A 46 30.91 6.32 17.28
N SER A 47 29.77 6.52 16.63
CA SER A 47 28.43 6.23 17.18
C SER A 47 28.02 4.76 17.03
N PHE A 48 28.53 4.05 16.01
CA PHE A 48 28.12 2.67 15.72
C PHE A 48 29.30 1.69 15.75
N ALA A 49 29.34 0.81 16.76
CA ALA A 49 30.46 -0.08 17.11
C ALA A 49 30.95 -1.08 16.03
N ARG A 50 30.32 -1.11 14.84
CA ARG A 50 30.69 -1.98 13.70
C ARG A 50 30.71 -1.25 12.36
N VAL A 51 30.74 0.08 12.37
CA VAL A 51 30.68 0.90 11.16
C VAL A 51 32.05 1.51 10.91
N SER A 52 32.65 1.22 9.75
CA SER A 52 33.98 1.72 9.38
C SER A 52 34.09 2.16 7.91
N SER A 53 33.38 1.47 7.01
CA SER A 53 33.36 1.78 5.57
C SER A 53 32.68 3.12 5.29
N GLN A 54 33.41 4.02 4.64
CA GLN A 54 32.89 5.31 4.19
C GLN A 54 31.77 5.12 3.15
N ASP A 55 31.97 4.26 2.16
CA ASP A 55 30.97 3.99 1.12
C ASP A 55 29.64 3.48 1.71
N SER A 56 29.72 2.61 2.73
CA SER A 56 28.53 2.11 3.42
C SER A 56 27.79 3.19 4.21
N ILE A 57 28.53 4.14 4.81
CA ILE A 57 27.95 5.31 5.48
C ILE A 57 27.30 6.22 4.44
N MET A 58 28.03 6.60 3.39
CA MET A 58 27.56 7.53 2.38
C MET A 58 26.34 7.02 1.64
N ARG A 59 26.26 5.71 1.33
CA ARG A 59 25.04 5.12 0.76
C ARG A 59 23.77 5.36 1.61
N ARG A 60 23.90 5.41 2.94
CA ARG A 60 22.77 5.71 3.83
C ARG A 60 22.48 7.21 3.87
N VAL A 61 23.52 8.03 3.95
CA VAL A 61 23.39 9.50 3.92
C VAL A 61 22.73 9.95 2.61
N GLU A 62 23.20 9.45 1.47
CA GLU A 62 22.63 9.69 0.14
C GLU A 62 21.17 9.22 0.07
N TYR A 63 20.84 8.05 0.63
CA TYR A 63 19.45 7.62 0.72
C TYR A 63 18.58 8.57 1.55
N LEU A 64 19.10 9.08 2.69
CA LEU A 64 18.38 10.04 3.51
C LEU A 64 18.21 11.40 2.81
N GLU A 65 19.18 11.80 1.97
CA GLU A 65 19.06 12.95 1.08
C GLU A 65 17.99 12.72 0.00
N ASP A 66 18.00 11.55 -0.65
CA ASP A 66 17.02 11.16 -1.67
C ASP A 66 15.59 11.10 -1.10
N VAL A 67 15.42 10.66 0.14
CA VAL A 67 14.13 10.72 0.85
C VAL A 67 13.76 12.16 1.20
N GLY A 68 14.74 13.03 1.43
CA GLY A 68 14.57 14.44 1.81
C GLY A 68 14.71 14.72 3.30
N PHE A 69 15.21 13.75 4.08
CA PHE A 69 15.58 13.97 5.48
C PHE A 69 16.81 14.86 5.62
N LEU A 70 17.77 14.70 4.72
CA LEU A 70 18.99 15.49 4.68
C LEU A 70 19.06 16.32 3.40
N ALA A 71 19.85 17.39 3.43
CA ALA A 71 20.20 18.18 2.26
C ALA A 71 21.62 18.74 2.42
N THR A 72 22.16 19.30 1.36
CA THR A 72 23.45 20.00 1.37
C THR A 72 23.27 21.51 1.20
N SER A 73 23.96 22.30 2.02
CA SER A 73 24.02 23.77 1.95
C SER A 73 25.42 24.24 2.31
N ASP A 74 26.05 25.06 1.46
CA ASP A 74 27.41 25.58 1.66
C ASP A 74 28.44 24.50 2.07
N ASP A 75 28.46 23.38 1.34
CA ASP A 75 29.32 22.20 1.58
C ASP A 75 29.13 21.53 2.95
N ARG A 76 28.00 21.77 3.61
CA ARG A 76 27.60 21.16 4.88
C ARG A 76 26.27 20.42 4.75
N TRP A 77 26.12 19.37 5.54
CA TRP A 77 24.87 18.65 5.69
C TRP A 77 23.94 19.43 6.62
N VAL A 78 22.68 19.56 6.22
CA VAL A 78 21.60 20.20 6.97
C VAL A 78 20.35 19.33 6.88
N LEU A 79 19.31 19.63 7.67
CA LEU A 79 18.03 18.97 7.49
C LEU A 79 17.43 19.36 6.13
N GLY A 80 16.91 18.35 5.43
CA GLY A 80 16.05 18.58 4.27
C GLY A 80 14.61 18.86 4.72
N PRO A 81 13.71 19.21 3.79
CA PRO A 81 12.32 19.56 4.13
C PRO A 81 11.57 18.48 4.93
N GLU A 82 11.85 17.20 4.66
CA GLU A 82 11.22 16.10 5.40
C GLU A 82 11.87 15.87 6.76
N GLY A 83 13.17 16.18 6.87
CA GLY A 83 13.90 16.18 8.13
C GLY A 83 13.36 17.26 9.07
N GLU A 84 13.17 18.47 8.57
CA GLU A 84 12.56 19.57 9.32
C GLU A 84 11.13 19.23 9.76
N ARG A 85 10.32 18.67 8.85
CA ARG A 85 8.94 18.25 9.16
C ARG A 85 8.92 17.18 10.25
N TYR A 86 9.77 16.16 10.14
CA TYR A 86 9.83 15.10 11.15
C TYR A 86 10.40 15.59 12.48
N ALA A 87 11.43 16.45 12.48
CA ALA A 87 11.98 17.04 13.71
C ALA A 87 10.95 17.89 14.46
N ALA A 88 10.02 18.53 13.74
CA ALA A 88 8.93 19.30 14.34
C ALA A 88 7.82 18.43 14.98
N ASP A 89 7.63 17.19 14.49
CA ASP A 89 6.66 16.22 15.01
C ASP A 89 7.21 14.78 14.91
N PRO A 90 8.06 14.34 15.85
CA PRO A 90 8.78 13.07 15.77
C PRO A 90 7.90 11.88 16.20
N THR A 91 6.79 11.69 15.50
CA THR A 91 5.83 10.60 15.73
C THR A 91 6.02 9.48 14.71
N THR A 92 5.60 8.27 15.07
CA THR A 92 5.61 7.11 14.16
C THR A 92 4.74 7.38 12.94
N GLU A 93 3.61 8.04 13.14
CA GLU A 93 2.63 8.41 12.11
C GLU A 93 3.27 9.36 11.08
N THR A 94 3.94 10.42 11.54
CA THR A 94 4.64 11.37 10.66
C THR A 94 5.77 10.68 9.90
N LEU A 95 6.58 9.86 10.56
CA LEU A 95 7.66 9.13 9.87
C LEU A 95 7.11 8.15 8.82
N LEU A 96 6.06 7.43 9.15
CA LEU A 96 5.45 6.46 8.24
C LEU A 96 4.80 7.14 7.03
N GLU A 97 4.08 8.25 7.22
CA GLU A 97 3.55 9.07 6.14
C GLU A 97 4.66 9.48 5.17
N LEU A 98 5.76 10.04 5.70
CA LEU A 98 6.92 10.47 4.94
C LEU A 98 7.55 9.31 4.16
N MET A 99 7.79 8.19 4.84
CA MET A 99 8.42 7.02 4.26
C MET A 99 7.54 6.41 3.16
N CYS A 100 6.24 6.27 3.38
CA CYS A 100 5.29 5.80 2.37
C CYS A 100 5.21 6.76 1.19
N ARG A 101 5.19 8.07 1.42
CA ARG A 101 5.15 9.07 0.33
C ARG A 101 6.41 9.03 -0.53
N ARG A 102 7.57 8.73 0.05
CA ARG A 102 8.87 8.75 -0.65
C ARG A 102 9.33 7.40 -1.18
N ASN A 103 8.86 6.28 -0.64
CA ASN A 103 9.31 4.93 -1.02
C ASN A 103 8.17 4.08 -1.53
N VAL A 104 8.35 3.45 -2.70
CA VAL A 104 7.38 2.50 -3.28
C VAL A 104 7.29 1.24 -2.42
N GLY A 105 6.05 0.82 -2.13
CA GLY A 105 5.75 -0.53 -1.64
C GLY A 105 5.61 -0.70 -0.13
N LEU A 106 5.94 0.31 0.68
CA LEU A 106 5.70 0.22 2.14
C LEU A 106 4.20 0.16 2.47
N ARG A 107 3.40 0.92 1.72
CA ARG A 107 1.95 1.00 1.89
C ARG A 107 1.27 -0.30 1.47
N SER A 108 1.56 -0.76 0.25
CA SER A 108 1.07 -2.06 -0.24
C SER A 108 1.48 -3.23 0.62
N LEU A 109 2.67 -3.19 1.23
CA LEU A 109 3.11 -4.23 2.18
C LEU A 109 2.27 -4.23 3.45
N LEU A 110 1.94 -3.06 4.01
CA LEU A 110 1.06 -2.96 5.17
C LEU A 110 -0.33 -3.52 4.85
N TYR A 111 -0.91 -3.16 3.71
CA TYR A 111 -2.19 -3.73 3.27
C TYR A 111 -2.12 -5.24 3.07
N ALA A 112 -1.06 -5.77 2.46
CA ALA A 112 -0.94 -7.21 2.28
C ALA A 112 -0.82 -7.96 3.61
N LEU A 113 -0.06 -7.42 4.58
CA LEU A 113 0.09 -8.00 5.91
C LEU A 113 -1.18 -7.88 6.78
N SER A 114 -2.12 -6.99 6.45
CA SER A 114 -3.40 -6.91 7.18
C SER A 114 -4.29 -8.13 6.96
N VAL A 115 -4.05 -8.84 5.87
CA VAL A 115 -4.80 -10.03 5.47
C VAL A 115 -4.26 -11.26 6.19
N GLY A 116 -2.95 -11.33 6.37
CA GLY A 116 -2.32 -12.47 7.02
C GLY A 116 -0.80 -12.39 7.10
N PRO A 117 -0.21 -13.31 7.89
CA PRO A 117 1.23 -13.41 8.02
C PRO A 117 1.89 -13.84 6.72
N MET A 118 3.08 -13.30 6.42
CA MET A 118 3.86 -13.66 5.23
C MET A 118 5.31 -13.99 5.59
N THR A 119 5.88 -14.99 4.91
CA THR A 119 7.32 -15.25 4.85
C THR A 119 8.04 -14.17 4.03
N ILE A 120 9.37 -14.16 4.05
CA ILE A 120 10.12 -13.15 3.29
C ILE A 120 10.00 -13.35 1.78
N GLU A 121 9.90 -14.60 1.34
CA GLU A 121 9.68 -14.98 -0.05
C GLU A 121 8.30 -14.51 -0.53
N GLU A 122 7.26 -14.71 0.28
CA GLU A 122 5.90 -14.24 -0.02
C GLU A 122 5.84 -12.71 -0.10
N ILE A 123 6.51 -11.99 0.81
CA ILE A 123 6.64 -10.52 0.73
C ILE A 123 7.33 -10.11 -0.59
N GLY A 124 8.38 -10.80 -1.00
CA GLY A 124 9.08 -10.53 -2.25
C GLY A 124 8.18 -10.69 -3.47
N CYS A 125 7.44 -11.80 -3.55
CA CYS A 125 6.44 -12.05 -4.60
C CYS A 125 5.36 -10.97 -4.59
N GLN A 126 4.74 -10.71 -3.44
CA GLN A 126 3.66 -9.73 -3.29
C GLN A 126 4.09 -8.33 -3.74
N GLN A 127 5.31 -7.90 -3.37
CA GLN A 127 5.82 -6.58 -3.74
C GLN A 127 6.08 -6.47 -5.25
N LEU A 128 6.66 -7.50 -5.87
CA LEU A 128 6.92 -7.50 -7.33
C LEU A 128 5.64 -7.66 -8.15
N GLU A 129 4.68 -8.43 -7.63
CA GLU A 129 3.36 -8.56 -8.23
C GLU A 129 2.59 -7.26 -8.14
N THR A 130 2.66 -6.52 -7.04
CA THR A 130 1.95 -5.23 -6.89
C THR A 130 2.65 -4.10 -7.65
N HIS A 131 3.99 -4.07 -7.60
CA HIS A 131 4.85 -3.03 -8.16
C HIS A 131 5.90 -3.61 -9.12
N PRO A 132 5.51 -3.98 -10.35
CA PRO A 132 6.46 -4.50 -11.35
C PRO A 132 7.61 -3.53 -11.66
N GLU A 133 7.40 -2.22 -11.47
CA GLU A 133 8.40 -1.17 -11.65
C GLU A 133 9.60 -1.29 -10.72
N LEU A 134 9.47 -2.00 -9.61
CA LEU A 134 10.56 -2.29 -8.68
C LEU A 134 11.70 -3.05 -9.38
N GLY A 135 11.36 -4.00 -10.25
CA GLY A 135 12.30 -4.70 -11.13
C GLY A 135 13.43 -5.44 -10.40
N TRP A 136 13.22 -5.87 -9.15
CA TRP A 136 14.23 -6.59 -8.39
C TRP A 136 14.40 -8.03 -8.90
N ASN A 137 15.53 -8.66 -8.56
CA ASN A 137 15.67 -10.10 -8.75
C ASN A 137 14.77 -10.82 -7.72
N PRO A 138 13.75 -11.59 -8.13
CA PRO A 138 12.86 -12.31 -7.21
C PRO A 138 13.60 -13.36 -6.36
N GLU A 139 14.77 -13.83 -6.79
CA GLU A 139 15.60 -14.76 -6.02
C GLU A 139 16.38 -14.09 -4.88
N ASN A 140 16.40 -12.75 -4.83
CA ASN A 140 17.10 -12.01 -3.77
C ASN A 140 16.09 -11.36 -2.79
N PRO A 141 15.99 -11.84 -1.54
CA PRO A 141 15.06 -11.32 -0.54
C PRO A 141 15.50 -9.98 0.07
N ASP A 142 16.70 -9.46 -0.23
CA ASP A 142 17.26 -8.29 0.44
C ASP A 142 16.34 -7.06 0.39
N MET A 143 15.72 -6.80 -0.76
CA MET A 143 14.85 -5.61 -0.94
C MET A 143 13.52 -5.73 -0.20
N ALA A 144 12.95 -6.93 -0.17
CA ALA A 144 11.80 -7.27 0.67
C ALA A 144 12.17 -7.14 2.15
N LEU A 145 13.35 -7.63 2.53
CA LEU A 145 13.82 -7.66 3.91
C LEU A 145 14.05 -6.25 4.45
N GLN A 146 14.59 -5.36 3.63
CA GLN A 146 14.81 -3.98 4.01
C GLN A 146 13.49 -3.24 4.26
N ARG A 147 12.45 -3.48 3.43
CA ARG A 147 11.11 -2.89 3.63
C ARG A 147 10.47 -3.36 4.92
N VAL A 148 10.40 -4.69 5.11
CA VAL A 148 9.77 -5.23 6.31
C VAL A 148 10.54 -4.83 7.56
N ASN A 149 11.87 -4.72 7.51
CA ASN A 149 12.65 -4.25 8.66
C ASN A 149 12.44 -2.76 8.96
N TRP A 150 12.17 -1.90 7.98
CA TRP A 150 11.73 -0.53 8.25
C TRP A 150 10.40 -0.52 9.01
N LEU A 151 9.42 -1.31 8.57
CA LEU A 151 8.12 -1.44 9.27
C LEU A 151 8.27 -2.04 10.66
N ARG A 152 9.19 -3.00 10.85
CA ARG A 152 9.53 -3.56 12.16
C ARG A 152 10.18 -2.53 13.07
N SER A 153 11.06 -1.69 12.52
CA SER A 153 11.69 -0.62 13.29
C SER A 153 10.70 0.49 13.67
N LEU A 154 9.62 0.66 12.90
CA LEU A 154 8.48 1.54 13.23
C LEU A 154 7.52 0.91 14.25
N GLY A 155 7.72 -0.36 14.62
CA GLY A 155 6.83 -1.08 15.55
C GLY A 155 5.51 -1.54 14.92
N LEU A 156 5.38 -1.53 13.59
CA LEU A 156 4.14 -1.87 12.87
C LEU A 156 4.07 -3.33 12.46
N VAL A 157 5.23 -3.98 12.43
CA VAL A 157 5.38 -5.38 12.02
C VAL A 157 6.24 -6.10 13.04
N GLU A 158 5.83 -7.31 13.38
CA GLU A 158 6.58 -8.23 14.21
C GLU A 158 7.07 -9.42 13.38
N LYS A 159 8.08 -10.12 13.90
CA LYS A 159 8.56 -11.37 13.31
C LYS A 159 8.20 -12.52 14.23
N ASP A 160 7.38 -13.45 13.74
CA ASP A 160 7.01 -14.69 14.43
C ASP A 160 7.56 -15.89 13.65
N GLY A 161 8.60 -16.52 14.20
CA GLY A 161 9.34 -17.58 13.51
C GLY A 161 9.91 -17.11 12.17
N GLU A 162 9.41 -17.66 11.07
CA GLU A 162 9.80 -17.32 9.70
C GLU A 162 8.88 -16.29 9.04
N GLN A 163 7.77 -15.96 9.71
CA GLN A 163 6.73 -15.08 9.20
C GLN A 163 6.83 -13.67 9.80
N TYR A 164 6.25 -12.72 9.09
CA TYR A 164 6.05 -11.34 9.50
C TYR A 164 4.56 -11.08 9.63
N VAL A 165 4.17 -10.39 10.68
CA VAL A 165 2.76 -10.16 11.05
C VAL A 165 2.60 -8.69 11.43
N LEU A 166 1.46 -8.07 11.11
CA LEU A 166 1.16 -6.73 11.67
C LEU A 166 1.08 -6.81 13.20
N SER A 167 1.62 -5.78 13.87
CA SER A 167 1.34 -5.51 15.27
C SER A 167 -0.08 -4.94 15.44
N ASP A 168 -0.50 -4.72 16.69
CA ASP A 168 -1.76 -4.03 16.96
C ASP A 168 -1.73 -2.59 16.43
N GLU A 169 -0.60 -1.90 16.60
CA GLU A 169 -0.36 -0.57 16.05
C GLU A 169 -0.38 -0.57 14.52
N GLY A 170 0.20 -1.59 13.89
CA GLY A 170 0.17 -1.77 12.44
C GLY A 170 -1.25 -1.93 11.88
N ARG A 171 -2.09 -2.72 12.57
CA ARG A 171 -3.51 -2.92 12.20
C ARG A 171 -4.32 -1.62 12.34
N GLN A 172 -4.21 -0.95 13.49
CA GLN A 172 -4.91 0.31 13.71
C GLN A 172 -4.54 1.35 12.66
N PHE A 173 -3.26 1.37 12.27
CA PHE A 173 -2.79 2.29 11.26
C PHE A 173 -3.42 1.99 9.89
N THR A 174 -3.41 0.73 9.41
CA THR A 174 -4.02 0.36 8.12
C THR A 174 -5.48 0.79 8.03
N ASP A 175 -6.26 0.63 9.10
CA ASP A 175 -7.69 0.97 9.13
C ASP A 175 -7.94 2.47 8.89
N THR A 176 -7.04 3.32 9.39
CA THR A 176 -7.16 4.79 9.26
C THR A 176 -6.54 5.34 7.98
N ALA A 177 -5.75 4.56 7.26
CA ALA A 177 -4.80 5.10 6.30
C ALA A 177 -5.38 5.34 4.90
N VAL A 178 -6.41 4.60 4.48
CA VAL A 178 -7.01 4.78 3.14
C VAL A 178 -7.59 6.17 2.94
N GLU A 179 -8.20 6.77 3.97
CA GLU A 179 -8.71 8.15 3.90
C GLU A 179 -7.57 9.17 3.88
N ALA A 180 -6.63 9.05 4.83
CA ALA A 180 -5.52 9.99 4.97
C ALA A 180 -4.61 10.03 3.72
N TRP A 181 -4.42 8.88 3.06
CA TRP A 181 -3.55 8.78 1.90
C TRP A 181 -4.22 9.10 0.57
N ALA A 182 -5.54 8.89 0.47
CA ALA A 182 -6.32 9.30 -0.68
C ALA A 182 -6.25 10.83 -0.89
N ASP A 183 -6.34 11.61 0.19
CA ASP A 183 -6.28 13.07 0.12
C ASP A 183 -4.86 13.59 -0.21
N SER A 184 -3.81 12.87 0.23
CA SER A 184 -2.41 13.29 0.06
C SER A 184 -1.94 13.34 -1.40
N GLU A 185 -2.54 12.57 -2.32
CA GLU A 185 -2.22 12.59 -3.75
C GLU A 185 -3.06 13.58 -4.56
N VAL A 186 -4.24 13.96 -4.06
CA VAL A 186 -5.13 14.94 -4.70
C VAL A 186 -4.53 16.36 -4.61
N GLU A 187 -3.89 16.72 -3.49
CA GLU A 187 -3.18 18.00 -3.36
C GLU A 187 -1.97 18.13 -4.31
N ILE A 188 -1.33 17.01 -4.67
CA ILE A 188 -0.17 17.00 -5.58
C ILE A 188 -0.61 17.15 -7.04
N THR A 189 -1.77 16.57 -7.40
CA THR A 189 -2.26 16.53 -8.79
C THR A 189 -2.99 17.81 -9.22
N SER A 190 -3.48 18.64 -8.28
CA SER A 190 -4.19 19.89 -8.59
C SER A 190 -3.31 21.00 -9.21
N THR A 191 -1.99 20.83 -9.27
CA THR A 191 -1.05 21.87 -9.75
C THR A 191 -0.40 21.56 -11.11
N THR A 192 -0.67 20.40 -11.72
CA THR A 192 -0.18 20.09 -13.07
C THR A 192 -1.29 19.54 -13.96
N ALA A 193 -1.98 20.44 -14.66
CA ALA A 193 -2.90 20.08 -15.73
C ALA A 193 -2.12 19.50 -16.92
N ASN A 194 -2.06 18.17 -16.98
CA ASN A 194 -1.88 17.41 -18.21
C ASN A 194 -2.88 16.24 -18.19
N PRO A 195 -3.90 16.21 -19.05
CA PRO A 195 -4.94 15.20 -18.98
C PRO A 195 -4.35 13.92 -19.60
N MET A 196 -4.10 12.90 -18.78
CA MET A 196 -3.89 11.47 -19.08
C MET A 196 -2.94 10.88 -18.03
N THR A 197 -3.34 10.93 -16.76
CA THR A 197 -2.81 10.04 -15.72
C THR A 197 -4.03 9.48 -15.00
N ALA A 198 -4.23 8.17 -15.11
CA ALA A 198 -5.33 7.45 -14.50
C ALA A 198 -5.10 7.36 -12.98
N GLY A 199 -5.42 8.44 -12.27
CA GLY A 199 -5.36 8.52 -10.80
C GLY A 199 -6.71 8.84 -10.14
N THR A 200 -7.75 9.12 -10.93
CA THR A 200 -9.09 9.43 -10.43
C THR A 200 -10.10 8.64 -11.25
N TYR A 201 -10.80 7.70 -10.63
CA TYR A 201 -11.94 7.05 -11.26
C TYR A 201 -13.19 7.86 -10.89
N GLU A 202 -13.71 8.60 -11.86
CA GLU A 202 -15.05 9.19 -11.78
C GLU A 202 -16.08 8.06 -11.99
N THR A 203 -16.54 7.45 -10.90
CA THR A 203 -17.82 6.75 -10.90
C THR A 203 -18.93 7.78 -10.67
N ALA A 204 -19.98 7.73 -11.49
CA ALA A 204 -21.14 8.57 -11.29
C ALA A 204 -21.74 8.26 -9.91
N VAL A 205 -21.85 9.31 -9.09
CA VAL A 205 -22.14 9.37 -7.64
C VAL A 205 -20.86 9.36 -6.77
N GLU A 206 -20.33 10.57 -6.57
CA GLU A 206 -19.23 10.98 -5.67
C GLU A 206 -17.85 10.35 -5.95
N ALA A 207 -16.91 11.19 -6.39
CA ALA A 207 -15.53 10.81 -6.65
C ALA A 207 -14.88 10.27 -5.35
N ARG A 208 -14.82 8.95 -5.22
CA ARG A 208 -14.05 8.28 -4.17
C ARG A 208 -12.59 8.33 -4.59
N ALA A 209 -11.72 8.94 -3.80
CA ALA A 209 -10.29 8.74 -3.97
C ALA A 209 -9.95 7.47 -3.19
N ILE A 210 -9.71 6.35 -3.89
CA ILE A 210 -9.08 5.17 -3.26
C ILE A 210 -7.59 5.34 -3.47
N ASP A 211 -6.82 5.14 -2.41
CA ASP A 211 -5.38 5.07 -2.46
C ASP A 211 -4.89 4.13 -3.61
N PRO A 212 -4.09 4.62 -4.56
CA PRO A 212 -3.60 3.84 -5.68
C PRO A 212 -2.83 2.57 -5.29
N GLU A 213 -2.11 2.56 -4.15
CA GLU A 213 -1.44 1.34 -3.69
C GLU A 213 -2.41 0.31 -3.12
N PHE A 214 -3.45 0.75 -2.42
CA PHE A 214 -4.54 -0.14 -2.00
C PHE A 214 -5.17 -0.79 -3.23
N ARG A 215 -5.51 0.02 -4.23
CA ARG A 215 -6.07 -0.47 -5.50
C ARG A 215 -5.12 -1.42 -6.21
N ALA A 216 -3.85 -1.09 -6.33
CA ALA A 216 -2.86 -1.96 -6.97
C ALA A 216 -2.74 -3.31 -6.26
N THR A 217 -2.74 -3.29 -4.92
CA THR A 217 -2.64 -4.50 -4.08
C THR A 217 -3.91 -5.36 -4.21
N ALA A 218 -5.08 -4.74 -4.16
CA ALA A 218 -6.37 -5.40 -4.38
C ALA A 218 -6.42 -6.07 -5.76
N LEU A 219 -6.02 -5.37 -6.84
CA LEU A 219 -6.01 -5.97 -8.18
C LEU A 219 -4.98 -7.09 -8.31
N ALA A 220 -3.80 -6.96 -7.72
CA ALA A 220 -2.75 -7.98 -7.80
C ALA A 220 -3.21 -9.34 -7.23
N ARG A 221 -3.99 -9.34 -6.14
CA ARG A 221 -4.55 -10.54 -5.52
C ARG A 221 -5.48 -11.38 -6.42
N PHE A 222 -6.06 -10.77 -7.45
CA PHE A 222 -6.98 -11.42 -8.38
C PHE A 222 -6.43 -11.42 -9.80
N ASP A 223 -5.11 -11.57 -9.95
CA ASP A 223 -4.42 -11.62 -11.24
C ASP A 223 -4.75 -10.45 -12.18
N ARG A 224 -5.09 -9.28 -11.59
CA ARG A 224 -5.55 -8.08 -12.30
C ARG A 224 -6.68 -8.36 -13.28
N THR A 225 -7.58 -9.27 -12.92
CA THR A 225 -8.67 -9.72 -13.80
C THR A 225 -10.00 -9.68 -13.06
N CYS A 226 -11.05 -9.20 -13.73
CA CYS A 226 -12.42 -9.31 -13.22
C CYS A 226 -12.83 -10.80 -13.23
N PRO A 227 -13.16 -11.41 -12.08
CA PRO A 227 -13.47 -12.83 -11.99
C PRO A 227 -14.79 -13.21 -12.66
N ILE A 228 -15.66 -12.22 -12.91
CA ILE A 228 -16.96 -12.43 -13.57
C ILE A 228 -16.81 -12.29 -15.09
N SER A 229 -16.13 -11.25 -15.56
CA SER A 229 -16.12 -10.88 -16.98
C SER A 229 -14.82 -11.22 -17.71
N GLY A 230 -13.76 -11.60 -17.00
CA GLY A 230 -12.43 -11.87 -17.56
C GLY A 230 -11.70 -10.63 -18.10
N VAL A 231 -12.17 -9.43 -17.78
CA VAL A 231 -11.52 -8.17 -18.21
C VAL A 231 -10.23 -8.00 -17.42
N ASP A 232 -9.11 -7.78 -18.12
CA ASP A 232 -7.76 -7.70 -17.55
C ASP A 232 -7.07 -6.33 -17.75
N HIS A 233 -7.73 -5.42 -18.48
CA HIS A 233 -7.19 -4.10 -18.73
C HIS A 233 -7.32 -3.21 -17.46
N PRO A 234 -6.22 -2.72 -16.85
CA PRO A 234 -6.28 -2.02 -15.56
C PRO A 234 -7.18 -0.79 -15.54
N GLY A 235 -7.29 -0.05 -16.65
CA GLY A 235 -8.18 1.13 -16.75
C GLY A 235 -9.68 0.81 -16.83
N LEU A 236 -10.05 -0.46 -16.98
CA LEU A 236 -11.44 -0.94 -17.02
C LEU A 236 -11.85 -1.69 -15.75
N LEU A 237 -10.92 -1.82 -14.79
CA LEU A 237 -11.16 -2.47 -13.51
C LEU A 237 -11.36 -1.45 -12.42
N ASP A 238 -12.32 -1.71 -11.57
CA ASP A 238 -12.54 -1.03 -10.31
C ASP A 238 -12.39 -2.05 -9.17
N VAL A 239 -12.29 -1.53 -7.94
CA VAL A 239 -12.26 -2.31 -6.72
C VAL A 239 -13.58 -2.03 -6.01
N ALA A 240 -14.48 -3.01 -6.02
CA ALA A 240 -15.81 -2.90 -5.42
C ALA A 240 -15.75 -3.38 -3.97
N HIS A 241 -16.25 -2.58 -3.02
CA HIS A 241 -16.36 -3.02 -1.63
C HIS A 241 -17.61 -3.89 -1.44
N VAL A 242 -17.46 -5.02 -0.75
CA VAL A 242 -18.59 -5.91 -0.41
C VAL A 242 -19.46 -5.23 0.64
N LEU A 243 -18.86 -4.80 1.75
CA LEU A 243 -19.50 -3.90 2.70
C LEU A 243 -19.38 -2.46 2.21
N SER A 244 -20.53 -1.79 2.10
CA SER A 244 -20.66 -0.40 1.66
C SER A 244 -19.61 0.51 2.31
N TRP A 245 -18.88 1.24 1.47
CA TRP A 245 -17.89 2.22 1.89
C TRP A 245 -18.43 3.21 2.93
N SER A 246 -19.67 3.68 2.77
CA SER A 246 -20.26 4.72 3.61
C SER A 246 -20.66 4.21 4.99
N ASP A 247 -21.17 2.99 5.05
CA ASP A 247 -21.77 2.42 6.27
C ASP A 247 -20.72 1.71 7.15
N TYR A 248 -19.56 1.40 6.58
CA TYR A 248 -18.52 0.57 7.18
C TYR A 248 -17.12 1.20 7.03
N PRO A 249 -16.89 2.41 7.61
CA PRO A 249 -15.63 3.12 7.49
C PRO A 249 -14.41 2.30 7.99
N GLU A 250 -14.60 1.49 9.03
CA GLU A 250 -13.55 0.64 9.61
C GLU A 250 -13.07 -0.48 8.66
N TYR A 251 -13.83 -0.81 7.61
CA TYR A 251 -13.50 -1.87 6.64
C TYR A 251 -13.06 -1.31 5.27
N ARG A 252 -12.77 -0.01 5.16
CA ARG A 252 -12.38 0.65 3.89
C ARG A 252 -11.02 0.19 3.38
N ALA A 253 -10.09 -0.04 4.31
CA ALA A 253 -8.72 -0.48 4.06
C ALA A 253 -8.53 -2.00 4.13
N ASP A 254 -9.63 -2.74 4.23
CA ASP A 254 -9.58 -4.19 4.31
C ASP A 254 -9.60 -4.80 2.90
N LEU A 255 -8.49 -5.45 2.53
CA LEU A 255 -8.37 -6.17 1.26
C LEU A 255 -9.26 -7.43 1.17
N SER A 256 -9.80 -7.91 2.29
CA SER A 256 -10.80 -8.97 2.33
C SER A 256 -12.22 -8.43 2.16
N ASN A 257 -12.41 -7.11 2.16
CA ASN A 257 -13.69 -6.45 1.89
C ASN A 257 -13.85 -6.01 0.44
N VAL A 258 -12.99 -6.45 -0.48
CA VAL A 258 -12.99 -5.95 -1.86
C VAL A 258 -12.94 -7.03 -2.92
N LEU A 259 -13.62 -6.76 -4.03
CA LEU A 259 -13.66 -7.60 -5.22
C LEU A 259 -13.31 -6.76 -6.47
N PRO A 260 -12.26 -7.14 -7.22
CA PRO A 260 -11.99 -6.52 -8.50
C PRO A 260 -13.09 -6.81 -9.51
N LEU A 261 -13.74 -5.78 -10.03
CA LEU A 261 -14.81 -5.91 -11.01
C LEU A 261 -14.55 -4.98 -12.19
N SER A 262 -15.00 -5.36 -13.39
CA SER A 262 -15.04 -4.37 -14.47
C SER A 262 -16.08 -3.31 -14.17
N LYS A 263 -15.91 -2.09 -14.69
CA LYS A 263 -16.78 -0.94 -14.37
C LYS A 263 -18.28 -1.23 -14.47
N THR A 264 -18.69 -1.99 -15.49
CA THR A 264 -20.08 -2.41 -15.68
C THR A 264 -20.56 -3.35 -14.57
N HIS A 265 -19.73 -4.31 -14.17
CA HIS A 265 -20.08 -5.28 -13.13
C HIS A 265 -20.05 -4.65 -11.75
N HIS A 266 -19.12 -3.73 -11.49
CA HIS A 266 -19.11 -2.91 -10.28
C HIS A 266 -20.42 -2.12 -10.15
N ALA A 267 -20.83 -1.40 -11.20
CA ALA A 267 -22.08 -0.65 -11.20
C ALA A 267 -23.34 -1.52 -11.05
N ALA A 268 -23.28 -2.78 -11.47
CA ALA A 268 -24.36 -3.75 -11.30
C ALA A 268 -24.38 -4.37 -9.89
N PHE A 269 -23.21 -4.59 -9.28
CA PHE A 269 -23.07 -5.03 -7.90
C PHE A 269 -23.58 -3.96 -6.92
N ASP A 270 -23.17 -2.70 -7.09
CA ASP A 270 -23.63 -1.55 -6.29
C ASP A 270 -25.15 -1.29 -6.41
N ARG A 271 -25.77 -1.78 -7.49
CA ARG A 271 -27.23 -1.72 -7.71
C ARG A 271 -27.97 -2.97 -7.24
N GLU A 272 -27.26 -3.89 -6.58
CA GLU A 272 -27.84 -5.11 -6.04
C GLU A 272 -28.51 -5.98 -7.11
N LEU A 273 -28.01 -5.91 -8.36
CA LEU A 273 -28.52 -6.73 -9.47
C LEU A 273 -28.03 -8.18 -9.37
N PHE A 274 -26.87 -8.36 -8.73
CA PHE A 274 -26.32 -9.66 -8.38
C PHE A 274 -25.44 -9.50 -7.13
N THR A 275 -25.12 -10.63 -6.49
CA THR A 275 -24.15 -10.75 -5.40
C THR A 275 -23.40 -12.08 -5.53
N ILE A 276 -22.55 -12.41 -4.57
CA ILE A 276 -21.94 -13.72 -4.39
C ILE A 276 -22.41 -14.32 -3.07
N ASP A 277 -22.44 -15.65 -2.95
CA ASP A 277 -22.65 -16.33 -1.66
C ASP A 277 -21.32 -16.70 -0.97
N GLN A 278 -21.41 -17.37 0.19
CA GLN A 278 -20.25 -17.79 0.99
C GLN A 278 -19.35 -18.80 0.29
N ASP A 279 -19.86 -19.50 -0.73
CA ASP A 279 -19.10 -20.42 -1.57
C ASP A 279 -18.56 -19.72 -2.84
N TYR A 280 -18.65 -18.38 -2.88
CA TYR A 280 -18.34 -17.52 -4.03
C TYR A 280 -19.13 -17.86 -5.29
N ARG A 281 -20.36 -18.37 -5.14
CA ARG A 281 -21.25 -18.60 -6.28
C ARG A 281 -22.03 -17.34 -6.60
N LEU A 282 -22.20 -17.08 -7.88
CA LEU A 282 -22.95 -15.93 -8.35
C LEU A 282 -24.44 -16.08 -8.02
N ARG A 283 -25.04 -15.08 -7.39
CA ARG A 283 -26.47 -15.00 -7.07
C ARG A 283 -27.06 -13.81 -7.80
N VAL A 284 -28.11 -14.03 -8.58
CA VAL A 284 -28.71 -12.98 -9.42
C VAL A 284 -30.07 -12.61 -8.85
N ASN A 285 -30.37 -11.31 -8.83
CA ASN A 285 -31.68 -10.82 -8.41
C ASN A 285 -32.77 -11.42 -9.33
N PRO A 286 -33.80 -12.11 -8.81
CA PRO A 286 -34.84 -12.73 -9.62
C PRO A 286 -35.61 -11.74 -10.52
N ASP A 287 -35.67 -10.47 -10.12
CA ASP A 287 -36.33 -9.39 -10.86
C ASP A 287 -35.39 -8.70 -11.87
N PHE A 288 -34.12 -9.09 -11.92
CA PHE A 288 -33.17 -8.55 -12.89
C PHE A 288 -33.36 -9.19 -14.26
N ASP A 289 -33.76 -8.37 -15.23
CA ASP A 289 -33.88 -8.72 -16.65
C ASP A 289 -33.07 -7.71 -17.50
N THR A 290 -32.51 -8.18 -18.61
CA THR A 290 -31.59 -7.39 -19.45
C THR A 290 -31.61 -7.82 -20.90
N GLU A 291 -31.68 -6.85 -21.82
CA GLU A 291 -31.50 -7.08 -23.26
C GLU A 291 -30.01 -7.09 -23.68
N SER A 292 -29.09 -6.81 -22.76
CA SER A 292 -27.65 -6.79 -23.04
C SER A 292 -27.07 -8.20 -23.12
N ASP A 293 -26.59 -8.58 -24.31
CA ASP A 293 -25.85 -9.85 -24.53
C ASP A 293 -24.67 -10.02 -23.56
N LEU A 294 -24.02 -8.92 -23.15
CA LEU A 294 -22.92 -8.96 -22.20
C LEU A 294 -23.40 -9.42 -20.82
N LEU A 295 -24.38 -8.70 -20.25
CA LEU A 295 -24.89 -8.98 -18.90
C LEU A 295 -25.62 -10.31 -18.83
N GLN A 296 -26.30 -10.70 -19.92
CA GLN A 296 -26.90 -12.02 -20.03
C GLN A 296 -25.83 -13.09 -19.86
N ARG A 297 -24.74 -13.01 -20.63
CA ARG A 297 -23.67 -14.02 -20.62
C ARG A 297 -22.83 -14.03 -19.35
N THR A 298 -22.58 -12.86 -18.74
CA THR A 298 -21.64 -12.75 -17.61
C THR A 298 -22.32 -12.76 -16.24
N ILE A 299 -23.62 -12.41 -16.16
CA ILE A 299 -24.37 -12.40 -14.90
C ILE A 299 -25.46 -13.47 -14.93
N VAL A 300 -26.42 -13.36 -15.83
CA VAL A 300 -27.63 -14.21 -15.79
C VAL A 300 -27.32 -15.67 -16.07
N ASP A 301 -26.58 -15.96 -17.14
CA ASP A 301 -26.22 -17.31 -17.57
C ASP A 301 -25.20 -17.99 -16.62
N GLN A 302 -24.53 -17.20 -15.76
CA GLN A 302 -23.57 -17.69 -14.76
C GLN A 302 -24.20 -17.85 -13.36
N ALA A 303 -25.52 -17.67 -13.22
CA ALA A 303 -26.19 -17.81 -11.93
C ALA A 303 -25.95 -19.19 -11.32
N GLY A 304 -25.42 -19.23 -10.09
CA GLY A 304 -25.07 -20.42 -9.34
C GLY A 304 -23.68 -21.00 -9.64
N GLU A 305 -22.99 -20.51 -10.67
CA GLU A 305 -21.61 -20.91 -10.97
C GLU A 305 -20.65 -20.30 -9.93
N GLN A 306 -19.60 -21.06 -9.61
CA GLN A 306 -18.58 -20.63 -8.66
C GLN A 306 -17.56 -19.75 -9.37
N LEU A 307 -17.31 -18.55 -8.84
CA LEU A 307 -16.31 -17.65 -9.38
C LEU A 307 -14.89 -18.18 -9.11
N PRO A 308 -13.92 -17.94 -10.02
CA PRO A 308 -12.54 -18.35 -9.85
C PRO A 308 -11.82 -17.39 -8.87
N LEU A 309 -12.26 -17.36 -7.62
CA LEU A 309 -11.63 -16.56 -6.55
C LEU A 309 -10.69 -17.46 -5.73
N PRO A 310 -9.52 -16.96 -5.30
CA PRO A 310 -8.72 -17.66 -4.31
C PRO A 310 -9.50 -17.84 -3.00
N ASP A 311 -9.31 -18.97 -2.31
CA ASP A 311 -9.90 -19.21 -1.00
C ASP A 311 -9.47 -18.12 -0.01
N GLY A 312 -10.43 -17.59 0.76
CA GLY A 312 -10.18 -16.47 1.69
C GLY A 312 -9.85 -15.12 1.04
N SER A 313 -10.03 -14.98 -0.28
CA SER A 313 -9.79 -13.69 -0.96
C SER A 313 -10.77 -12.59 -0.56
N VAL A 314 -11.98 -12.96 -0.13
CA VAL A 314 -13.02 -12.08 0.41
C VAL A 314 -13.52 -12.70 1.71
N ASP A 315 -13.77 -11.90 2.75
CA ASP A 315 -14.29 -12.42 4.01
C ASP A 315 -15.75 -12.87 3.84
N THR A 316 -16.03 -14.14 4.15
CA THR A 316 -17.37 -14.71 4.03
C THR A 316 -18.37 -14.08 4.99
N ASP A 317 -17.93 -13.57 6.14
CA ASP A 317 -18.80 -12.87 7.08
C ASP A 317 -19.26 -11.51 6.52
N TYR A 318 -18.40 -10.85 5.73
CA TYR A 318 -18.77 -9.64 5.00
C TYR A 318 -19.80 -9.92 3.91
N VAL A 319 -19.63 -11.02 3.18
CA VAL A 319 -20.60 -11.47 2.18
C VAL A 319 -21.95 -11.78 2.82
N VAL A 320 -21.97 -12.50 3.95
CA VAL A 320 -23.22 -12.76 4.70
C VAL A 320 -23.88 -11.47 5.13
N LYS A 321 -23.11 -10.55 5.70
CA LYS A 321 -23.62 -9.28 6.21
C LYS A 321 -24.17 -8.39 5.10
N HIS A 322 -23.50 -8.34 3.94
CA HIS A 322 -24.01 -7.69 2.73
C HIS A 322 -25.32 -8.34 2.27
N ASN A 323 -25.32 -9.66 2.10
CA ASN A 323 -26.48 -10.41 1.59
C ASN A 323 -27.70 -10.34 2.52
N ALA A 324 -27.49 -10.22 3.83
CA ALA A 324 -28.58 -10.05 4.80
C ALA A 324 -29.34 -8.71 4.64
N ALA A 325 -28.75 -7.72 3.97
CA ALA A 325 -29.40 -6.45 3.65
C ALA A 325 -30.17 -6.49 2.32
N LEU A 326 -29.96 -7.52 1.48
CA LEU A 326 -30.60 -7.66 0.19
C LEU A 326 -32.00 -8.27 0.36
N GLU A 327 -33.03 -7.60 -0.17
CA GLU A 327 -34.43 -8.04 -0.01
C GLU A 327 -34.77 -9.36 -0.75
N TRP A 328 -33.88 -9.80 -1.65
CA TRP A 328 -34.14 -10.86 -2.61
C TRP A 328 -33.26 -12.12 -2.45
N VAL A 329 -32.36 -12.16 -1.46
CA VAL A 329 -31.40 -13.27 -1.24
C VAL A 329 -31.92 -14.31 -0.26
#